data_AF-A0A6P0YZK5-F1
#
_entry.id   AF-A0A6P0YZK5-F1
#
_cell.length_a   1.000
_cell.length_b   1.000
_cell.length_c   1.000
_cell.angle_alpha   90.00
_cell.angle_beta   90.00
_cell.angle_gamma   90.00
#
_symmetry.space_group_name_H-M   'P 1'
#
loop_
_entity.id
_entity.type
_entity.pdbx_description
1 polymer ?
#
loop_
_entity_poly.entity_id
_entity_poly.type
_entity_poly.pdbx_seq_one_letter_code
_entity_poly.pdbx_strand_id
1 'polypeptide(L)'
;LMAIAGWGGALYYVGYLHFGGKGVIPDGLLALTLATLGLTMTGAMMLLWRRDRQFISILLWGFYLCLLLFMSSSHWVWELGEDYSVKPVASMIRSAPLISSDSLVPSGSSVPSTSPVARPQILTSHPYHRPSLDFYSGYKIQPTDAEAMKQRWRQPSTVLLLQKNDVIALDLKRVQQLGQADDWILVRRKSKTR
;
A
#
# COMPACT_ATOMS: atom_id res chain seq x y z
N LEU A 1 8.33 30.73 11.50
CA LEU A 1 8.59 29.30 11.76
C LEU A 1 8.27 28.42 10.55
N MET A 2 7.04 28.43 10.01
CA MET A 2 6.66 27.63 8.83
C MET A 2 7.52 27.87 7.57
N ALA A 3 7.91 29.14 7.30
CA ALA A 3 8.79 29.45 6.17
C ALA A 3 10.15 28.73 6.28
N ILE A 4 10.75 28.73 7.48
CA ILE A 4 12.04 28.08 7.73
C ILE A 4 11.92 26.56 7.56
N ALA A 5 10.83 25.97 8.06
CA ALA A 5 10.56 24.54 7.87
C ALA A 5 10.40 24.17 6.38
N GLY A 6 9.68 24.99 5.60
CA GLY A 6 9.53 24.78 4.16
C GLY A 6 10.86 24.82 3.42
N TRP A 7 11.69 25.84 3.67
CA TRP A 7 13.02 25.93 3.06
C TRP A 7 13.97 24.80 3.50
N GLY A 8 14.00 24.49 4.80
CA GLY A 8 14.81 23.40 5.33
C GLY A 8 14.43 22.04 4.74
N GLY A 9 13.13 21.76 4.65
CA GLY A 9 12.62 20.54 4.02
C GLY A 9 12.93 20.48 2.52
N ALA A 10 12.77 21.59 1.78
CA ALA A 10 13.11 21.63 0.36
C ALA A 10 14.61 21.32 0.10
N LEU A 11 15.50 21.95 0.86
CA LEU A 11 16.95 21.70 0.75
C LEU A 11 17.33 20.27 1.15
N TYR A 12 16.61 19.66 2.09
CA TYR A 12 16.79 18.27 2.49
C TYR A 12 16.41 17.29 1.36
N TYR A 13 15.25 17.47 0.73
CA TYR A 13 14.79 16.58 -0.36
C TYR A 13 15.49 16.82 -1.71
N VAL A 14 16.14 17.96 -1.91
CA VAL A 14 17.07 18.19 -3.04
C VAL A 14 18.44 17.53 -2.79
N GLY A 15 18.73 17.12 -1.55
CA GLY A 15 20.00 16.49 -1.18
C GLY A 15 21.11 17.49 -0.83
N TYR A 16 20.78 18.76 -0.55
CA TYR A 16 21.75 19.76 -0.10
C TYR A 16 21.97 19.71 1.42
N LEU A 17 20.93 19.37 2.18
CA LEU A 17 21.03 19.16 3.62
C LEU A 17 21.00 17.66 3.94
N HIS A 18 22.00 17.21 4.72
CA HIS A 18 22.05 15.85 5.24
C HIS A 18 22.01 15.88 6.76
N PHE A 19 21.03 15.20 7.36
CA PHE A 19 20.95 15.01 8.79
C PHE A 19 21.31 13.56 9.14
N GLY A 20 22.32 13.37 9.98
CA GLY A 20 22.65 12.04 10.54
C GLY A 20 23.24 11.01 9.56
N GLY A 21 23.88 11.45 8.48
CA GLY A 21 24.68 10.56 7.60
C GLY A 21 23.90 9.63 6.67
N LYS A 22 22.56 9.67 6.68
CA LYS A 22 21.73 8.97 5.68
C LYS A 22 21.25 9.99 4.65
N GLY A 23 21.70 9.84 3.41
CA GLY A 23 21.15 10.58 2.28
C GLY A 23 19.71 10.15 2.03
N VAL A 24 18.84 11.11 1.72
CA VAL A 24 17.48 10.82 1.25
C VAL A 24 17.50 10.68 -0.26
N ILE A 25 16.69 9.76 -0.77
CA ILE A 25 16.47 9.62 -2.21
C ILE A 25 15.81 10.93 -2.69
N PRO A 26 16.44 11.68 -3.61
CA PRO A 26 15.90 12.97 -4.00
C PRO A 26 14.48 12.84 -4.57
N ASP A 27 13.53 13.56 -3.98
CA ASP A 27 12.16 13.67 -4.50
C ASP A 27 11.87 15.12 -4.87
N GLY A 28 11.97 15.40 -6.17
CA GLY A 28 11.84 16.75 -6.72
C GLY A 28 10.45 17.35 -6.51
N LEU A 29 9.39 16.54 -6.52
CA LEU A 29 8.02 17.05 -6.39
C LEU A 29 7.73 17.45 -4.93
N LEU A 30 8.20 16.64 -3.98
CA LEU A 30 8.10 16.98 -2.56
C LEU A 30 8.97 18.19 -2.19
N ALA A 31 10.19 18.27 -2.74
CA ALA A 31 11.04 19.45 -2.59
C ALA A 31 10.37 20.71 -3.15
N LEU A 32 9.76 20.63 -4.34
CA LEU A 32 9.02 21.73 -4.95
C LEU A 32 7.84 22.16 -4.07
N THR A 33 7.07 21.20 -3.56
CA THR A 33 5.94 21.45 -2.65
C THR A 33 6.39 22.24 -1.42
N LEU A 34 7.49 21.82 -0.79
CA LEU A 34 8.05 22.48 0.40
C LEU A 34 8.65 23.85 0.08
N ALA A 35 9.27 24.01 -1.09
CA ALA A 35 9.78 25.29 -1.56
C ALA A 35 8.63 26.27 -1.83
N THR A 36 7.56 25.84 -2.49
CA THR A 36 6.34 26.64 -2.71
C THR A 36 5.70 27.04 -1.37
N LEU A 37 5.68 26.14 -0.38
CA LEU A 37 5.21 26.44 0.97
C LEU A 37 6.09 27.50 1.66
N GLY A 38 7.41 27.33 1.59
CA GLY A 38 8.39 28.27 2.12
C GLY A 38 8.23 29.67 1.51
N LEU A 39 8.09 29.74 0.18
CA LEU A 39 7.88 30.98 -0.56
C LEU A 39 6.55 31.63 -0.18
N THR A 40 5.46 30.87 -0.14
CA THR A 40 4.13 31.36 0.28
C THR A 40 4.16 31.96 1.68
N MET A 41 4.76 31.25 2.64
CA MET A 41 4.85 31.71 4.03
C MET A 41 5.76 32.93 4.16
N THR A 42 6.84 33.00 3.38
CA THR A 42 7.74 34.16 3.34
C THR A 42 7.02 35.39 2.77
N GLY A 43 6.33 35.24 1.63
CA GLY A 43 5.56 36.30 0.99
C GLY A 43 4.41 36.79 1.88
N ALA A 44 3.66 35.87 2.50
CA ALA A 44 2.61 36.21 3.45
C ALA A 44 3.16 36.97 4.66
N MET A 45 4.29 36.53 5.23
CA MET A 45 4.94 37.21 6.36
C MET A 45 5.40 38.64 5.98
N MET A 46 6.00 38.81 4.80
CA MET A 46 6.45 40.12 4.33
C MET A 46 5.27 41.09 4.12
N LEU A 47 4.18 40.63 3.50
CA LEU A 47 2.98 41.46 3.30
C LEU A 47 2.27 41.77 4.62
N LEU A 48 2.22 40.80 5.55
CA LEU A 48 1.67 41.01 6.88
C LEU A 48 2.46 42.07 7.66
N TRP A 49 3.80 42.04 7.59
CA TRP A 49 4.66 43.08 8.19
C TRP A 49 4.35 44.46 7.60
N ARG A 50 4.15 44.52 6.28
CA ARG A 50 3.74 45.75 5.57
C ARG A 50 2.29 46.16 5.83
N ARG A 51 1.52 45.38 6.59
CA ARG A 51 0.08 45.55 6.84
C ARG A 51 -0.77 45.58 5.56
N ASP A 52 -0.33 44.90 4.52
CA ASP A 52 -1.05 44.81 3.25
C ASP A 52 -1.98 43.60 3.23
N ARG A 53 -3.28 43.82 2.98
CA ARG A 53 -4.32 42.77 2.94
C ARG A 53 -4.13 41.73 1.84
N GLN A 54 -3.29 42.01 0.83
CA GLN A 54 -2.92 41.03 -0.19
C GLN A 54 -2.32 39.74 0.38
N PHE A 55 -1.80 39.77 1.62
CA PHE A 55 -1.30 38.58 2.30
C PHE A 55 -2.34 37.44 2.36
N ILE A 56 -3.64 37.78 2.49
CA ILE A 56 -4.73 36.79 2.56
C ILE A 56 -4.86 36.04 1.23
N SER A 57 -4.84 36.76 0.11
CA SER A 57 -4.94 36.17 -1.22
C SER A 57 -3.72 35.29 -1.52
N ILE A 58 -2.51 35.75 -1.18
CA ILE A 58 -1.29 34.95 -1.35
C ILE A 58 -1.33 33.69 -0.49
N LEU A 59 -1.77 33.80 0.76
CA LEU A 59 -1.86 32.66 1.66
C LEU A 59 -2.84 31.62 1.12
N LEU A 60 -4.03 32.04 0.66
CA LEU A 60 -5.05 31.15 0.14
C LEU A 60 -4.61 30.46 -1.15
N TRP A 61 -4.13 31.22 -2.13
CA TRP A 61 -3.65 30.67 -3.41
C TRP A 61 -2.41 29.81 -3.24
N GLY A 62 -1.45 30.26 -2.44
CA GLY A 62 -0.22 29.52 -2.19
C GLY A 62 -0.48 28.22 -1.42
N PHE A 63 -1.39 28.22 -0.45
CA PHE A 63 -1.78 26.99 0.25
C PHE A 63 -2.50 26.01 -0.69
N TYR A 64 -3.38 26.49 -1.56
CA TYR A 64 -4.02 25.66 -2.58
C TYR A 64 -3.02 25.03 -3.54
N LEU A 65 -2.03 25.80 -4.00
CA LEU A 65 -0.96 25.30 -4.85
C LEU A 65 -0.10 24.26 -4.12
N CYS A 66 0.25 24.49 -2.86
CA CYS A 66 0.97 23.51 -2.04
C CYS A 66 0.18 22.21 -1.91
N LEU A 67 -1.12 22.30 -1.64
CA LEU A 67 -1.97 21.12 -1.52
C LEU A 67 -2.08 20.36 -2.85
N LEU A 68 -2.21 21.08 -3.98
CA LEU A 68 -2.27 20.47 -5.30
C LEU A 68 -0.98 19.74 -5.65
N LEU A 69 0.17 20.35 -5.38
CA LEU A 69 1.47 19.70 -5.56
C LEU A 69 1.60 18.48 -4.64
N PHE A 70 1.19 18.61 -3.37
CA PHE A 70 1.23 17.52 -2.42
C PHE A 70 0.35 16.33 -2.85
N MET A 71 -0.88 16.59 -3.28
CA MET A 71 -1.80 15.55 -3.76
C MET A 71 -1.34 14.86 -5.04
N SER A 72 -0.52 15.55 -5.86
CA SER A 72 0.12 15.00 -7.05
C SER A 72 1.37 14.16 -6.71
N SER A 73 1.93 14.32 -5.50
CA SER A 73 3.09 13.56 -5.05
C SER A 73 2.75 12.10 -4.77
N SER A 74 3.75 11.21 -4.91
CA SER A 74 3.67 9.81 -4.49
C SER A 74 3.48 9.62 -2.98
N HIS A 75 3.71 10.68 -2.19
CA HIS A 75 3.60 10.67 -0.74
C HIS A 75 2.16 10.89 -0.25
N TRP A 76 1.26 11.39 -1.11
CA TRP A 76 -0.15 11.50 -0.79
C TRP A 76 -0.85 10.16 -0.99
N VAL A 77 -1.11 9.47 0.12
CA VAL A 77 -1.84 8.21 0.13
C VAL A 77 -3.31 8.49 0.40
N TRP A 78 -4.16 8.37 -0.62
CA TRP A 78 -5.61 8.43 -0.46
C TRP A 78 -6.21 7.11 0.08
N GLU A 79 -5.46 6.00 0.06
CA GLU A 79 -5.87 4.73 0.66
C GLU A 79 -5.69 4.81 2.19
N LEU A 80 -6.67 5.42 2.88
CA LEU A 80 -6.64 5.62 4.34
C LEU A 80 -6.33 4.30 5.07
N GLY A 81 -5.20 4.29 5.81
CA GLY A 81 -4.87 3.25 6.77
C GLY A 81 -4.52 1.88 6.18
N GLU A 82 -3.64 1.83 5.17
CA GLU A 82 -2.96 0.59 4.78
C GLU A 82 -1.94 0.20 5.87
N ASP A 83 -2.20 -0.90 6.59
CA ASP A 83 -1.23 -1.56 7.48
C ASP A 83 -0.14 -2.25 6.67
N TYR A 84 -0.40 -2.50 5.38
CA TYR A 84 0.52 -3.06 4.41
C TYR A 84 0.07 -2.72 2.99
N SER A 85 0.99 -2.75 2.03
CA SER A 85 0.70 -2.43 0.64
C SER A 85 -0.16 -3.52 -0.02
N VAL A 86 -1.39 -3.17 -0.38
CA VAL A 86 -2.41 -4.07 -0.93
C VAL A 86 -2.07 -4.45 -2.37
N LYS A 87 -1.54 -3.52 -3.17
CA LYS A 87 -1.21 -3.77 -4.59
C LYS A 87 -0.22 -4.93 -4.81
N PRO A 88 0.96 -4.98 -4.15
CA PRO A 88 1.90 -6.09 -4.33
C PRO A 88 1.36 -7.40 -3.74
N VAL A 89 0.62 -7.35 -2.62
CA VAL A 89 0.00 -8.56 -2.04
C VAL A 89 -1.11 -9.09 -2.95
N ALA A 90 -1.93 -8.22 -3.52
CA ALA A 90 -2.98 -8.58 -4.48
C ALA A 90 -2.40 -9.17 -5.77
N SER A 91 -1.31 -8.60 -6.29
CA SER A 91 -0.65 -9.12 -7.49
C SER A 91 -0.02 -10.49 -7.25
N MET A 92 0.55 -10.72 -6.07
CA MET A 92 1.02 -12.04 -5.62
C MET A 92 -0.13 -13.06 -5.59
N ILE A 93 -1.28 -12.71 -5.02
CA ILE A 93 -2.45 -13.61 -4.98
C ILE A 93 -2.96 -13.91 -6.39
N ARG A 94 -3.03 -12.89 -7.26
CA ARG A 94 -3.53 -13.05 -8.63
C ARG A 94 -2.61 -13.89 -9.52
N SER A 95 -1.29 -13.78 -9.33
CA SER A 95 -0.29 -14.53 -10.10
C SER A 95 -0.01 -15.92 -9.54
N ALA A 96 -0.40 -16.19 -8.29
CA ALA A 96 -0.21 -17.50 -7.70
C ALA A 96 -1.03 -18.58 -8.44
N PRO A 97 -0.47 -19.78 -8.64
CA PRO A 97 -1.17 -20.92 -9.24
C PRO A 97 -2.17 -21.52 -8.23
N LEU A 98 -3.21 -20.73 -7.92
CA LEU A 98 -4.32 -21.07 -7.03
C LEU A 98 -5.36 -21.92 -7.76
N ILE A 99 -5.40 -21.83 -9.09
CA ILE A 99 -6.27 -22.59 -9.97
C ILE A 99 -5.49 -23.81 -10.42
N SER A 100 -5.98 -25.01 -10.09
CA SER A 100 -5.57 -26.24 -10.78
C SER A 100 -5.70 -26.01 -12.28
N SER A 101 -4.65 -26.29 -13.04
CA SER A 101 -4.36 -25.99 -14.46
C SER A 101 -5.44 -26.25 -15.53
N ASP A 102 -6.68 -26.56 -15.18
CA ASP A 102 -7.72 -27.04 -16.10
C ASP A 102 -8.81 -25.99 -16.42
N SER A 103 -8.68 -24.75 -15.94
CA SER A 103 -9.65 -23.68 -16.26
C SER A 103 -8.95 -22.48 -16.88
N LEU A 104 -8.62 -22.59 -18.18
CA LEU A 104 -8.29 -21.44 -19.01
C LEU A 104 -9.55 -20.58 -19.18
N VAL A 105 -9.60 -19.46 -18.46
CA VAL A 105 -10.44 -18.33 -18.84
C VAL A 105 -9.49 -17.23 -19.35
N PRO A 106 -9.45 -16.94 -20.66
CA PRO A 106 -8.62 -15.89 -21.22
C PRO A 106 -9.00 -14.55 -20.58
N SER A 107 -7.99 -13.85 -20.07
CA SER A 107 -8.14 -12.49 -19.55
C SER A 107 -8.48 -11.55 -20.70
N GLY A 108 -9.77 -11.27 -20.91
CA GLY A 108 -10.18 -10.34 -21.96
C GLY A 108 -11.67 -10.18 -22.27
N SER A 109 -12.59 -10.91 -21.64
CA SER A 109 -14.02 -10.76 -21.96
C SER A 109 -14.88 -10.37 -20.76
N SER A 110 -15.52 -9.21 -20.87
CA SER A 110 -16.68 -8.80 -20.10
C SER A 110 -17.87 -9.69 -20.49
N VAL A 111 -17.98 -10.86 -19.87
CA VAL A 111 -19.15 -11.74 -19.99
C VAL A 111 -19.74 -11.95 -18.58
N PRO A 112 -21.07 -11.84 -18.39
CA PRO A 112 -21.68 -12.08 -17.09
C PRO A 112 -21.53 -13.57 -16.74
N SER A 113 -20.85 -13.88 -15.64
CA SER A 113 -20.59 -15.26 -15.23
C SER A 113 -21.85 -15.91 -14.64
N THR A 114 -22.52 -16.75 -15.43
CA THR A 114 -23.55 -17.67 -14.93
C THR A 114 -23.01 -19.10 -14.95
N SER A 115 -21.92 -19.37 -14.23
CA SER A 115 -21.51 -20.73 -13.83
C SER A 115 -20.43 -20.68 -12.73
N PRO A 116 -20.58 -21.38 -11.59
CA PRO A 116 -19.67 -21.25 -10.46
C PRO A 116 -18.44 -22.14 -10.66
N VAL A 117 -17.36 -21.58 -11.21
CA VAL A 117 -16.02 -22.15 -11.02
C VAL A 117 -15.72 -22.05 -9.52
N ALA A 118 -15.58 -23.18 -8.83
CA ALA A 118 -15.28 -23.22 -7.40
C ALA A 118 -13.92 -22.57 -7.13
N ARG A 119 -13.93 -21.28 -6.75
CA ARG A 119 -12.71 -20.55 -6.41
C ARG A 119 -12.18 -21.02 -5.06
N PRO A 120 -10.86 -21.24 -4.90
CA PRO A 120 -10.29 -21.57 -3.62
C PRO A 120 -10.51 -20.41 -2.64
N GLN A 121 -10.90 -20.75 -1.40
CA GLN A 121 -11.06 -19.78 -0.33
C GLN A 121 -9.68 -19.39 0.22
N ILE A 122 -9.39 -18.09 0.24
CA ILE A 122 -8.14 -17.55 0.80
C ILE A 122 -8.44 -17.02 2.20
N LEU A 123 -7.70 -17.52 3.19
CA LEU A 123 -7.79 -17.06 4.58
C LEU A 123 -6.58 -16.22 4.91
N THR A 124 -6.76 -15.15 5.68
CA THR A 124 -5.67 -14.27 6.12
C THR A 124 -5.51 -14.29 7.63
N SER A 125 -4.26 -14.21 8.12
CA SER A 125 -3.97 -14.02 9.54
C SER A 125 -4.20 -12.57 9.98
N HIS A 126 -4.48 -11.67 9.04
CA HIS A 126 -4.80 -10.29 9.32
C HIS A 126 -6.09 -10.16 10.16
N PRO A 127 -6.13 -9.33 11.21
CA PRO A 127 -7.24 -9.29 12.16
C PRO A 127 -8.55 -8.74 11.60
N TYR A 128 -8.51 -8.02 10.47
CA TYR A 128 -9.71 -7.43 9.87
C TYR A 128 -9.73 -7.58 8.36
N HIS A 129 -10.95 -7.54 7.81
CA HIS A 129 -11.20 -7.66 6.39
C HIS A 129 -10.82 -6.37 5.65
N ARG A 130 -10.17 -6.51 4.48
CA ARG A 130 -9.77 -5.38 3.63
C ARG A 130 -10.45 -5.47 2.26
N PRO A 131 -11.49 -4.65 2.00
CA PRO A 131 -12.20 -4.64 0.72
C PRO A 131 -11.30 -4.31 -0.48
N SER A 132 -10.27 -3.48 -0.30
CA SER A 132 -9.32 -3.17 -1.39
C SER A 132 -8.55 -4.41 -1.84
N LEU A 133 -8.18 -5.30 -0.92
CA LEU A 133 -7.48 -6.53 -1.26
C LEU A 133 -8.39 -7.50 -2.03
N ASP A 134 -9.68 -7.58 -1.68
CA ASP A 134 -10.66 -8.34 -2.44
C ASP A 134 -10.78 -7.81 -3.88
N PHE A 135 -10.88 -6.49 -4.02
CA PHE A 135 -11.00 -5.81 -5.29
C PHE A 135 -9.79 -6.02 -6.20
N TYR A 136 -8.58 -5.78 -5.69
CA TYR A 136 -7.35 -5.88 -6.49
C TYR A 136 -6.91 -7.32 -6.77
N SER A 137 -7.21 -8.27 -5.87
CA SER A 137 -6.85 -9.69 -6.06
C SER A 137 -7.86 -10.46 -6.90
N GLY A 138 -9.15 -10.05 -6.89
CA GLY A 138 -10.25 -10.79 -7.49
C GLY A 138 -10.72 -12.01 -6.67
N TYR A 139 -10.21 -12.16 -5.44
CA TYR A 139 -10.58 -13.22 -4.50
C TYR A 139 -11.18 -12.63 -3.24
N LYS A 140 -12.15 -13.32 -2.63
CA LYS A 140 -12.63 -12.95 -1.29
C LYS A 140 -11.68 -13.48 -0.24
N ILE A 141 -11.12 -12.57 0.57
CA ILE A 141 -10.12 -12.89 1.57
C ILE A 141 -10.75 -12.74 2.96
N GLN A 142 -10.85 -13.87 3.67
CA GLN A 142 -11.53 -13.92 4.95
C GLN A 142 -10.51 -13.88 6.10
N PRO A 143 -10.60 -12.91 7.02
CA PRO A 143 -9.79 -12.92 8.24
C PRO A 143 -10.20 -14.12 9.11
N THR A 144 -9.22 -14.81 9.68
CA THR A 144 -9.48 -16.01 10.49
C THR A 144 -8.39 -16.17 11.55
N ASP A 145 -8.81 -16.53 12.77
CA ASP A 145 -7.90 -16.76 13.89
C ASP A 145 -7.01 -18.00 13.68
N ALA A 146 -5.85 -18.01 14.33
CA ALA A 146 -4.83 -19.06 14.16
C ALA A 146 -5.37 -20.49 14.36
N GLU A 147 -6.24 -20.71 15.34
CA GLU A 147 -6.81 -22.05 15.60
C GLU A 147 -7.77 -22.51 14.48
N ALA A 148 -8.62 -21.60 13.99
CA ALA A 148 -9.49 -21.89 12.86
C ALA A 148 -8.69 -22.07 11.56
N MET A 149 -7.57 -21.36 11.39
CA MET A 149 -6.64 -21.58 10.28
C MET A 149 -6.00 -22.97 10.32
N LYS A 150 -5.51 -23.43 11.49
CA LYS A 150 -4.95 -24.78 11.66
C LYS A 150 -5.97 -25.88 11.36
N GLN A 151 -7.23 -25.67 11.76
CA GLN A 151 -8.31 -26.60 11.46
C GLN A 151 -8.57 -26.68 9.95
N ARG A 152 -8.67 -25.54 9.27
CA ARG A 152 -8.91 -25.49 7.82
C ARG A 152 -7.72 -25.96 6.99
N TRP A 153 -6.49 -25.77 7.47
CA TRP A 153 -5.27 -26.29 6.83
C TRP A 153 -5.27 -27.81 6.63
N ARG A 154 -6.11 -28.55 7.38
CA ARG A 154 -6.30 -29.99 7.17
C ARG A 154 -6.98 -30.31 5.83
N GLN A 155 -7.66 -29.36 5.21
CA GLN A 155 -8.28 -29.50 3.88
C GLN A 155 -7.25 -29.21 2.78
N PRO A 156 -7.17 -30.04 1.72
CA PRO A 156 -6.14 -29.92 0.69
C PRO A 156 -6.30 -28.67 -0.21
N SER A 157 -7.48 -28.05 -0.25
CA SER A 157 -7.80 -26.90 -1.09
C SER A 157 -7.62 -25.53 -0.39
N THR A 158 -7.17 -25.51 0.87
CA THR A 158 -7.03 -24.26 1.63
C THR A 158 -5.73 -23.54 1.31
N VAL A 159 -5.85 -22.23 1.03
CA VAL A 159 -4.73 -21.32 0.81
C VAL A 159 -4.73 -20.28 1.93
N LEU A 160 -3.57 -20.05 2.54
CA LEU A 160 -3.40 -19.08 3.62
C LEU A 160 -2.50 -17.94 3.16
N LEU A 161 -2.91 -16.72 3.46
CA LEU A 161 -2.11 -15.50 3.37
C LEU A 161 -1.64 -15.16 4.79
N LEU A 162 -0.33 -15.21 5.03
CA LEU A 162 0.26 -15.10 6.36
C LEU A 162 1.37 -14.06 6.37
N GLN A 163 1.55 -13.36 7.48
CA GLN A 163 2.79 -12.62 7.70
C GLN A 163 3.93 -13.60 7.99
N LYS A 164 5.16 -13.21 7.66
CA LYS A 164 6.37 -14.04 7.91
C LYS A 164 6.44 -14.60 9.33
N ASN A 165 6.11 -13.80 10.33
CA ASN A 165 6.16 -14.18 11.74
C ASN A 165 5.10 -15.24 12.08
N ASP A 166 3.92 -15.14 11.47
CA ASP A 166 2.80 -16.06 11.70
C ASP A 166 3.10 -17.45 11.14
N VAL A 167 3.82 -17.55 10.01
CA VAL A 167 4.21 -18.85 9.44
C VAL A 167 5.01 -19.69 10.44
N ILE A 168 5.90 -19.04 11.19
CA ILE A 168 6.72 -19.68 12.22
C ILE A 168 5.85 -20.02 13.45
N ALA A 169 4.99 -19.09 13.87
CA ALA A 169 4.13 -19.26 15.04
C ALA A 169 3.07 -20.37 14.87
N LEU A 170 2.56 -20.59 13.65
CA LEU A 170 1.52 -21.58 13.39
C LEU A 170 2.04 -23.03 13.25
N ASP A 171 3.37 -23.27 13.18
CA ASP A 171 4.01 -24.60 12.99
C ASP A 171 3.35 -25.44 11.87
N LEU A 172 3.12 -24.82 10.71
CA LEU A 172 2.42 -25.48 9.61
C LEU A 172 3.30 -26.54 8.93
N LYS A 173 2.88 -27.81 9.02
CA LYS A 173 3.54 -28.92 8.32
C LYS A 173 3.14 -28.99 6.84
N ARG A 174 4.09 -29.35 5.97
CA ARG A 174 3.92 -29.52 4.51
C ARG A 174 3.54 -28.24 3.76
N VAL A 175 4.19 -27.14 4.09
CA VAL A 175 3.99 -25.84 3.43
C VAL A 175 4.62 -25.83 2.03
N GLN A 176 3.85 -25.38 1.04
CA GLN A 176 4.32 -24.92 -0.26
C GLN A 176 4.09 -23.42 -0.34
N GLN A 177 5.17 -22.65 -0.42
CA GLN A 177 5.09 -21.22 -0.70
C GLN A 177 4.74 -21.00 -2.18
N LEU A 178 3.72 -20.19 -2.43
CA LEU A 178 3.25 -19.82 -3.76
C LEU A 178 3.78 -18.46 -4.20
N GLY A 179 4.07 -17.58 -3.25
CA GLY A 179 4.62 -16.26 -3.52
C GLY A 179 4.98 -15.53 -2.23
N GLN A 180 5.65 -14.39 -2.39
CA GLN A 180 5.96 -13.45 -1.32
C GLN A 180 5.85 -12.02 -1.85
N ALA A 181 5.26 -11.14 -1.06
CA ALA A 181 5.18 -9.71 -1.30
C ALA A 181 5.37 -9.00 0.04
N ASP A 182 6.38 -8.13 0.13
CA ASP A 182 6.76 -7.44 1.37
C ASP A 182 6.99 -8.45 2.53
N ASP A 183 6.19 -8.34 3.59
CA ASP A 183 6.19 -9.24 4.75
C ASP A 183 5.09 -10.31 4.73
N TRP A 184 4.38 -10.42 3.60
CA TRP A 184 3.31 -11.39 3.39
C TRP A 184 3.77 -12.55 2.52
N ILE A 185 3.33 -13.75 2.91
CA ILE A 185 3.59 -15.01 2.24
C ILE A 185 2.26 -15.69 1.94
N LEU A 186 2.12 -16.14 0.70
CA LEU A 186 1.00 -17.00 0.31
C LEU A 186 1.43 -18.46 0.34
N VAL A 187 0.72 -19.28 1.11
CA VAL A 187 1.05 -20.69 1.30
C VAL A 187 -0.12 -21.60 0.99
N ARG A 188 0.17 -22.78 0.45
CA ARG A 188 -0.77 -23.89 0.34
C ARG A 188 -0.15 -25.18 0.85
N ARG A 189 -0.99 -26.18 1.12
CA ARG A 189 -0.50 -27.49 1.55
C ARG A 189 0.07 -28.27 0.37
N LYS A 190 1.27 -28.84 0.50
CA LYS A 190 1.80 -29.81 -0.48
C LYS A 190 0.91 -31.04 -0.51
N SER A 191 0.35 -31.37 -1.67
CA SER A 191 -0.27 -32.68 -1.90
C SER A 191 0.81 -33.76 -1.84
N LYS A 192 0.45 -34.95 -1.36
CA LYS A 192 1.36 -36.10 -1.37
C LYS A 192 1.51 -36.51 -2.83
N THR A 193 2.65 -36.17 -3.47
CA THR A 193 3.02 -36.75 -4.76
C THR A 193 2.99 -38.26 -4.58
N ARG A 194 2.09 -38.94 -5.30
CA ARG A 194 1.97 -40.39 -5.27
C ARG A 194 2.93 -40.99 -6.28
#